data_AF-A0A117T1J5-F1
#
_entry.id   AF-A0A117T1J5-F1
#
_cell.length_a   1.000
_cell.length_b   1.000
_cell.length_c   1.000
_cell.angle_alpha   90.00
_cell.angle_beta   90.00
_cell.angle_gamma   90.00
#
_symmetry.space_group_name_H-M   'P 1'
#
loop_
_entity.id
_entity.type
_entity.pdbx_description
1 polymer ?
#
loop_
_entity_poly.entity_id
_entity_poly.type
_entity_poly.pdbx_seq_one_letter_code
_entity_poly.pdbx_strand_id
1 'polypeptide(L)'
;MKSNTFVMLGASLMLSLSFITGCLIISNERTESAESERMERTTADGKEILTLQETAQLLNLQEEQVTNIIKAENAILSNNGVFIGKRLPYYRIDNEFMFSRTELLGWVRAVAAENRIYQGNKMIR
;
A
#
# COMPACT_ATOMS: atom_id res chain seq x y z
N MET A 1 -9.27 -48.86 -36.97
CA MET A 1 -9.41 -47.97 -35.79
C MET A 1 -8.05 -47.38 -35.38
N LYS A 2 -7.40 -46.55 -36.23
CA LYS A 2 -6.04 -46.01 -35.95
C LYS A 2 -5.92 -44.48 -36.13
N SER A 3 -6.97 -43.84 -36.65
CA SER A 3 -7.06 -42.39 -36.91
C SER A 3 -7.54 -41.56 -35.70
N ASN A 4 -8.27 -42.17 -34.77
CA ASN A 4 -8.89 -41.44 -33.65
C ASN A 4 -7.88 -41.02 -32.57
N THR A 5 -6.75 -41.72 -32.46
CA THR A 5 -5.69 -41.40 -31.49
C THR A 5 -4.95 -40.11 -31.85
N PHE A 6 -4.74 -39.86 -33.16
CA PHE A 6 -4.11 -38.62 -33.63
C PHE A 6 -5.01 -37.40 -33.40
N VAL A 7 -6.31 -37.54 -33.55
CA VAL A 7 -7.29 -36.48 -33.25
C VAL A 7 -7.32 -36.17 -31.75
N MET A 8 -7.26 -37.21 -30.90
CA MET A 8 -7.24 -37.02 -29.44
C MET A 8 -5.94 -36.36 -28.96
N LEU A 9 -4.81 -36.67 -29.60
CA LEU A 9 -3.50 -36.10 -29.29
C LEU A 9 -3.36 -34.64 -29.77
N GLY A 10 -4.00 -34.29 -30.88
CA GLY A 10 -4.11 -32.90 -31.33
C GLY A 10 -5.00 -32.03 -30.42
N ALA A 11 -6.11 -32.60 -29.93
CA ALA A 11 -7.04 -31.88 -29.06
C ALA A 11 -6.45 -31.55 -27.67
N SER A 12 -5.69 -32.46 -27.06
CA SER A 12 -5.05 -32.20 -25.76
C SER A 12 -3.97 -31.12 -25.83
N LEU A 13 -3.29 -31.01 -26.97
CA LEU A 13 -2.24 -30.02 -27.21
C LEU A 13 -2.82 -28.60 -27.40
N MET A 14 -4.00 -28.48 -28.01
CA MET A 14 -4.71 -27.21 -28.11
C MET A 14 -5.26 -26.74 -26.74
N LEU A 15 -5.79 -27.67 -25.95
CA LEU A 15 -6.31 -27.37 -24.61
C LEU A 15 -5.22 -26.86 -23.65
N SER A 16 -4.02 -27.43 -23.69
CA SER A 16 -2.91 -26.97 -22.85
C SER A 16 -2.42 -25.57 -23.25
N LEU A 17 -2.34 -25.26 -24.55
CA LEU A 17 -1.94 -23.93 -25.02
C LEU A 17 -2.93 -22.84 -24.56
N SER A 18 -4.24 -23.07 -24.69
CA SER A 18 -5.26 -22.09 -24.27
C SER A 18 -5.25 -21.84 -22.77
N PHE A 19 -4.95 -22.86 -21.96
CA PHE A 19 -4.88 -22.72 -20.50
C PHE A 19 -3.69 -21.85 -20.07
N ILE A 20 -2.52 -22.02 -20.70
CA ILE A 20 -1.32 -21.21 -20.42
C ILE A 20 -1.57 -19.73 -20.78
N THR A 21 -2.20 -19.46 -21.94
CA THR A 21 -2.50 -18.08 -22.34
C THR A 21 -3.52 -17.41 -21.42
N GLY A 22 -4.55 -18.16 -20.99
CA GLY A 22 -5.55 -17.67 -20.02
C GLY A 22 -4.94 -17.37 -18.65
N CYS A 23 -4.03 -18.23 -18.15
CA CYS A 23 -3.30 -17.97 -16.91
C CYS A 23 -2.34 -16.78 -17.00
N LEU A 24 -1.73 -16.52 -18.17
CA LEU A 24 -0.86 -15.35 -18.36
C LEU A 24 -1.64 -14.03 -18.35
N ILE A 25 -2.81 -13.99 -19.02
CA ILE A 25 -3.66 -12.79 -19.03
C ILE A 25 -4.16 -12.48 -17.62
N ILE A 26 -4.71 -13.47 -16.90
CA ILE A 26 -5.20 -13.28 -15.53
C ILE A 26 -4.08 -12.98 -14.51
N SER A 27 -2.85 -13.43 -14.80
CA SER A 27 -1.68 -13.07 -13.98
C SER A 27 -1.24 -11.63 -14.23
N ASN A 28 -1.31 -11.14 -15.48
CA ASN A 28 -0.91 -9.77 -15.81
C ASN A 28 -1.80 -8.70 -15.15
N GLU A 29 -3.10 -8.97 -15.03
CA GLU A 29 -4.05 -8.08 -14.30
C GLU A 29 -3.76 -8.05 -12.79
N ARG A 30 -3.23 -9.15 -12.22
CA ARG A 30 -2.75 -9.16 -10.82
C ARG A 30 -1.36 -8.54 -10.69
N THR A 31 -0.51 -8.61 -11.71
CA THR A 31 0.85 -8.05 -11.65
C THR A 31 0.82 -6.52 -11.65
N GLU A 32 -0.08 -5.86 -12.39
CA GLU A 32 -0.23 -4.39 -12.27
C GLU A 32 -0.71 -3.94 -10.88
N SER A 33 -1.34 -4.83 -10.10
CA SER A 33 -1.73 -4.56 -8.70
C SER A 33 -0.78 -5.14 -7.64
N ALA A 34 0.18 -5.98 -8.02
CA ALA A 34 1.06 -6.70 -7.09
C ALA A 34 2.56 -6.38 -7.26
N GLU A 35 2.94 -5.61 -8.28
CA GLU A 35 4.35 -5.23 -8.54
C GLU A 35 4.81 -4.00 -7.73
N SER A 36 4.04 -3.55 -6.72
CA SER A 36 4.47 -2.48 -5.80
C SER A 36 4.93 -2.98 -4.42
N GLU A 37 5.01 -4.29 -4.17
CA GLU A 37 5.32 -4.82 -2.81
C GLU A 37 6.61 -5.61 -2.70
N ARG A 38 7.57 -5.45 -3.63
CA ARG A 38 8.97 -5.80 -3.33
C ARG A 38 9.67 -4.65 -2.63
N MET A 39 9.08 -4.22 -1.52
CA MET A 39 9.70 -3.26 -0.62
C MET A 39 10.90 -3.95 0.02
N GLU A 40 12.09 -3.49 -0.37
CA GLU A 40 13.34 -3.81 0.30
C GLU A 40 13.12 -3.52 1.81
N ARG A 41 13.15 -4.56 2.65
CA ARG A 41 13.07 -4.42 4.11
C ARG A 41 14.38 -3.80 4.57
N THR A 42 14.53 -2.49 4.37
CA THR A 42 15.48 -1.68 5.11
C THR A 42 15.02 -1.74 6.55
N THR A 43 15.68 -2.56 7.36
CA THR A 43 15.32 -2.77 8.76
C THR A 43 15.29 -1.42 9.47
N ALA A 44 14.08 -0.94 9.76
CA ALA A 44 13.83 0.27 10.55
C ALA A 44 14.28 0.11 12.03
N ASP A 45 14.88 -1.02 12.39
CA ASP A 45 15.23 -1.37 13.76
C ASP A 45 16.34 -0.46 14.28
N GLY A 46 16.04 0.30 15.34
CA GLY A 46 16.99 1.21 16.01
C GLY A 46 17.06 2.65 15.49
N LYS A 47 16.37 3.04 14.41
CA LYS A 47 16.35 4.45 13.96
C LYS A 47 15.33 5.29 14.73
N GLU A 48 15.77 6.43 15.24
CA GLU A 48 14.90 7.43 15.90
C GLU A 48 14.07 8.23 14.89
N ILE A 49 14.63 8.44 13.69
CA ILE A 49 14.00 9.13 12.57
C ILE A 49 13.76 8.13 11.44
N LEU A 50 12.55 8.13 10.90
CA LEU A 50 12.07 7.24 9.86
C LEU A 50 11.74 8.05 8.61
N THR A 51 12.06 7.49 7.44
CA THR A 51 11.57 8.01 6.15
C THR A 51 10.10 7.63 5.94
N LEU A 52 9.48 8.13 4.85
CA LEU A 52 8.13 7.72 4.44
C LEU A 52 8.01 6.20 4.28
N GLN A 53 8.99 5.59 3.61
CA GLN A 53 9.04 4.14 3.39
C GLN A 53 9.15 3.38 4.70
N GLU A 54 10.07 3.77 5.58
CA GLU A 54 10.26 3.11 6.88
C GLU A 54 9.04 3.29 7.80
N THR A 55 8.36 4.44 7.70
CA THR A 55 7.10 4.70 8.40
C THR A 55 5.98 3.81 7.90
N ALA A 56 5.86 3.66 6.58
CA ALA A 56 4.91 2.74 5.96
C ALA A 56 5.16 1.30 6.43
N GLN A 57 6.43 0.86 6.44
CA GLN A 57 6.81 -0.45 6.98
C GLN A 57 6.47 -0.61 8.46
N LEU A 58 6.77 0.39 9.30
CA LEU A 58 6.51 0.32 10.73
C LEU A 58 5.01 0.22 11.04
N LEU A 59 4.19 0.97 10.30
CA LEU A 59 2.73 0.95 10.45
C LEU A 59 2.07 -0.22 9.72
N ASN A 60 2.85 -0.99 8.95
CA ASN A 60 2.37 -2.03 8.04
C ASN A 60 1.30 -1.49 7.07
N LEU A 61 1.57 -0.31 6.52
CA LEU A 61 0.75 0.41 5.54
C LEU A 61 1.55 0.60 4.25
N GLN A 62 0.86 0.93 3.16
CA GLN A 62 1.51 1.37 1.92
C GLN A 62 1.91 2.86 2.02
N GLU A 63 2.97 3.26 1.32
CA GLU A 63 3.43 4.66 1.30
C GLU A 63 2.34 5.65 0.84
N GLU A 64 1.51 5.20 -0.11
CA GLU A 64 0.36 5.97 -0.57
C GLU A 64 -0.66 6.18 0.56
N GLN A 65 -0.90 5.18 1.41
CA GLN A 65 -1.81 5.31 2.54
C GLN A 65 -1.29 6.31 3.58
N VAL A 66 0.02 6.28 3.88
CA VAL A 66 0.66 7.28 4.76
C VAL A 66 0.54 8.68 4.16
N THR A 67 0.73 8.80 2.85
CA THR A 67 0.58 10.08 2.13
C THR A 67 -0.87 10.57 2.13
N ASN A 68 -1.84 9.66 1.98
CA ASN A 68 -3.27 9.95 2.01
C ASN A 68 -3.71 10.46 3.38
N ILE A 69 -3.17 9.90 4.46
CA ILE A 69 -3.36 10.42 5.82
C ILE A 69 -2.88 11.87 5.91
N ILE A 70 -1.65 12.16 5.47
CA ILE A 70 -1.08 13.53 5.49
C ILE A 70 -1.98 14.50 4.72
N LYS A 71 -2.39 14.11 3.51
CA LYS A 71 -3.24 14.96 2.68
C LYS A 71 -4.64 15.15 3.29
N ALA A 72 -5.22 14.12 3.90
CA ALA A 72 -6.51 14.21 4.59
C ALA A 72 -6.46 15.18 5.78
N GLU A 73 -5.42 15.09 6.61
CA GLU A 73 -5.24 16.00 7.75
C GLU A 73 -4.99 17.44 7.29
N ASN A 74 -4.21 17.64 6.22
CA ASN A 74 -3.97 18.96 5.64
C ASN A 74 -5.24 19.54 4.98
N ALA A 75 -6.08 18.70 4.38
CA ALA A 75 -7.35 19.14 3.80
C ALA A 75 -8.31 19.67 4.87
N ILE A 76 -8.33 19.09 6.07
CA ILE A 76 -9.13 19.59 7.21
C ILE A 76 -8.62 20.98 7.63
N LEU A 77 -7.30 21.13 7.76
CA LEU A 77 -6.70 22.42 8.12
C LEU A 77 -7.05 23.52 7.11
N SER A 78 -7.00 23.18 5.81
CA SER A 78 -7.33 24.13 4.75
C SER A 78 -8.81 24.49 4.66
N ASN A 79 -9.73 23.59 5.03
CA ASN A 79 -11.17 23.84 4.92
C ASN A 79 -11.80 24.41 6.20
N ASN A 80 -11.39 23.92 7.37
CA ASN A 80 -12.05 24.20 8.64
C ASN A 80 -11.15 24.94 9.65
N GLY A 81 -9.84 25.05 9.37
CA GLY A 81 -8.86 25.75 10.22
C GLY A 81 -8.56 25.11 11.58
N VAL A 82 -9.44 24.22 12.06
CA VAL A 82 -9.34 23.54 13.36
C VAL A 82 -9.18 22.05 13.13
N PHE A 83 -8.00 21.53 13.47
CA PHE A 83 -7.78 20.09 13.55
C PHE A 83 -8.07 19.62 14.98
N ILE A 84 -8.96 18.64 15.13
CA ILE A 84 -9.30 18.05 16.43
C ILE A 84 -8.48 16.77 16.59
N GLY A 85 -7.65 16.70 17.64
CA GLY A 85 -6.82 15.54 17.97
C GLY A 85 -5.34 15.70 17.63
N LYS A 86 -4.57 14.62 17.79
CA LYS A 86 -3.12 14.61 17.51
C LYS A 86 -2.86 14.32 16.02
N ARG A 87 -2.24 15.26 15.30
CA ARG A 87 -1.86 15.10 13.88
C ARG A 87 -0.69 14.13 13.68
N LEU A 88 -0.56 13.60 12.47
CA LEU A 88 0.58 12.79 12.08
C LEU A 88 1.84 13.65 12.23
N PRO A 89 2.78 13.27 13.10
CA PRO A 89 3.95 14.06 13.41
C PRO A 89 4.99 13.82 12.32
N TYR A 90 5.06 14.75 11.37
CA TYR A 90 6.07 14.76 10.33
C TYR A 90 6.75 16.12 10.28
N TYR A 91 8.00 16.11 9.86
CA TYR A 91 8.70 17.30 9.41
C TYR A 91 9.30 17.01 8.03
N ARG A 92 9.59 18.08 7.28
CA ARG A 92 10.16 17.97 5.95
C ARG A 92 11.57 18.52 5.97
N ILE A 93 12.52 17.74 5.45
CA ILE A 93 13.84 18.23 5.07
C ILE A 93 13.85 18.21 3.55
N ASP A 94 13.98 19.39 2.96
CA ASP A 94 13.82 19.62 1.52
C ASP A 94 12.49 19.04 0.98
N ASN A 95 12.56 17.91 0.27
CA ASN A 95 11.43 17.24 -0.36
C ASN A 95 11.10 15.88 0.28
N GLU A 96 11.79 15.50 1.36
CA GLU A 96 11.62 14.22 2.04
C GLU A 96 10.80 14.36 3.33
N PHE A 97 9.87 13.42 3.52
CA PHE A 97 9.11 13.31 4.75
C PHE A 97 9.90 12.50 5.78
N MET A 98 10.11 13.12 6.93
CA MET A 98 10.77 12.53 8.07
C MET A 98 9.81 12.43 9.26
N PHE A 99 9.87 11.31 9.97
CA PHE A 99 8.97 10.98 11.06
C PHE A 99 9.78 10.56 12.28
N SER A 100 9.50 11.13 13.44
CA SER A 100 10.07 10.63 14.69
C SER A 100 9.31 9.38 15.12
N ARG A 101 10.02 8.27 15.34
CA ARG A 101 9.43 6.99 15.78
C ARG A 101 8.61 7.16 17.06
N THR A 102 9.12 7.90 18.04
CA THR A 102 8.46 8.10 19.34
C THR A 102 7.14 8.85 19.19
N GLU A 103 7.16 9.93 18.42
CA GLU A 103 5.95 10.73 18.16
C GLU A 103 4.93 9.96 17.33
N LEU A 104 5.40 9.20 16.34
CA LEU A 104 4.57 8.37 15.48
C LEU A 104 3.80 7.31 16.28
N LEU A 105 4.47 6.61 17.20
CA LEU A 105 3.80 5.65 18.11
C LEU A 105 2.77 6.34 19.00
N GLY A 106 3.06 7.56 19.48
CA GLY A 106 2.10 8.37 20.24
C GLY A 106 0.88 8.75 19.40
N TRP A 107 1.08 9.09 18.13
CA TRP A 107 0.01 9.36 17.18
C TRP A 107 -0.84 8.13 16.91
N VAL A 108 -0.25 6.94 16.68
CA VAL A 108 -0.99 5.68 16.49
C VAL A 108 -1.95 5.42 17.64
N ARG A 109 -1.51 5.63 18.88
CA ARG A 109 -2.37 5.47 20.07
C ARG A 109 -3.53 6.47 20.07
N ALA A 110 -3.27 7.73 19.72
CA ALA A 110 -4.31 8.75 19.65
C ALA A 110 -5.34 8.46 18.55
N VAL A 111 -4.89 8.09 17.35
CA VAL A 111 -5.74 7.68 16.21
C VAL A 111 -6.63 6.50 16.57
N ALA A 112 -6.04 5.49 17.22
CA ALA A 112 -6.77 4.29 17.64
C ALA A 112 -7.82 4.64 18.72
N ALA A 113 -7.50 5.51 19.68
CA ALA A 113 -8.44 5.96 20.70
C ALA A 113 -9.58 6.81 20.11
N GLU A 114 -9.27 7.67 19.16
CA GLU A 114 -10.22 8.56 18.49
C GLU A 114 -11.03 7.85 17.40
N ASN A 115 -10.70 6.60 17.06
CA ASN A 115 -11.32 5.83 15.97
C ASN A 115 -11.35 6.59 14.64
N ARG A 116 -10.23 7.27 14.33
CA ARG A 116 -10.14 8.09 13.11
C ARG A 116 -10.23 7.22 11.86
N ILE A 117 -11.06 7.67 10.93
CA ILE A 117 -11.28 6.98 9.65
C ILE A 117 -10.78 7.86 8.52
N TYR A 118 -9.81 7.34 7.78
CA TYR A 118 -9.25 7.97 6.58
C TYR A 118 -9.81 7.28 5.34
N GLN A 119 -10.43 8.04 4.43
CA GLN A 119 -10.90 7.55 3.15
C GLN A 119 -10.32 8.42 2.04
N GLY A 120 -9.29 7.90 1.37
CA GLY A 120 -8.52 8.64 0.38
C GLY A 120 -7.98 9.93 0.99
N ASN A 121 -8.42 11.08 0.44
CA ASN A 121 -7.93 12.40 0.84
C ASN A 121 -8.79 13.10 1.91
N LYS A 122 -9.63 12.35 2.63
CA LYS A 122 -10.57 12.89 3.62
C LYS A 122 -10.54 12.09 4.91
N MET A 123 -10.64 12.79 6.03
CA MET A 123 -10.95 12.21 7.35
C MET A 123 -12.46 12.32 7.56
N ILE A 124 -13.09 11.22 7.95
CA ILE A 124 -14.56 11.14 8.07
C ILE A 124 -15.00 11.34 9.52
N ARG A 125 -14.12 11.08 10.49
CA ARG A 125 -14.44 11.08 11.90
C ARG A 125 -13.22 11.40 12.74
#